data_AF-A0A6B0XQD3-F1
#
_entry.id   AF-A0A6B0XQD3-F1
#
_cell.length_a   1.000
_cell.length_b   1.000
_cell.length_c   1.000
_cell.angle_alpha   90.00
_cell.angle_beta   90.00
_cell.angle_gamma   90.00
#
_symmetry.space_group_name_H-M   'P 1'
#
loop_
_entity.id
_entity.type
_entity.pdbx_description
1 polymer ?
#
loop_
_entity_poly.entity_id
_entity_poly.type
_entity_poly.pdbx_seq_one_letter_code
_entity_poly.pdbx_strand_id
1 'polypeptide(L)'
;VDLFATLNGAISGMVAITAGPNITNSLWAILIGAVGSLLCMFGLKLLEMRRIDDVVGAVPAHLFAGVWGTLATCIAAGGDFVTQLTGVAAIGVFVFFVSWIFWTVLDRTLGVRVSRSVESIGQDAAELGIDAYPEFVLMVDPDDDNDFRDAD
;
A
#
# COMPACT_ATOMS: atom_id res chain seq x y z
N VAL A 1 15.74 12.24 1.81
CA VAL A 1 14.50 11.83 1.12
C VAL A 1 14.20 10.43 1.58
N ASP A 2 13.00 10.17 2.12
CA ASP A 2 12.62 8.82 2.56
C ASP A 2 12.44 7.88 1.36
N LEU A 3 13.08 6.71 1.39
CA LEU A 3 13.08 5.76 0.28
C LEU A 3 11.70 5.14 0.10
N PHE A 4 11.03 4.77 1.19
CA PHE A 4 9.71 4.16 1.16
C PHE A 4 8.68 5.11 0.53
N ALA A 5 8.64 6.36 0.98
CA ALA A 5 7.82 7.41 0.39
C ALA A 5 8.12 7.67 -1.09
N THR A 6 9.40 7.64 -1.49
CA THR A 6 9.80 7.88 -2.89
C THR A 6 9.33 6.76 -3.81
N LEU A 7 9.53 5.51 -3.41
CA LEU A 7 9.11 4.34 -4.18
C LEU A 7 7.58 4.25 -4.26
N ASN A 8 6.87 4.48 -3.15
CA ASN A 8 5.42 4.52 -3.15
C ASN A 8 4.87 5.68 -3.99
N GLY A 9 5.53 6.85 -3.95
CA GLY A 9 5.20 7.98 -4.82
C GLY A 9 5.33 7.62 -6.31
N ALA A 10 6.42 6.96 -6.70
CA ALA A 10 6.65 6.53 -8.09
C ALA A 10 5.62 5.48 -8.55
N ILE A 11 5.36 4.45 -7.74
CA ILE A 11 4.36 3.41 -8.03
C ILE A 11 2.96 4.03 -8.14
N SER A 12 2.59 4.89 -7.19
CA SER A 12 1.31 5.57 -7.18
C SER A 12 1.09 6.45 -8.43
N GLY A 13 2.14 7.13 -8.91
CA GLY A 13 2.09 7.90 -10.16
C GLY A 13 1.81 7.01 -11.37
N MET A 14 2.43 5.82 -11.46
CA MET A 14 2.16 4.84 -12.51
C MET A 14 0.73 4.26 -12.40
N VAL A 15 0.28 3.98 -11.19
CA VAL A 15 -1.11 3.51 -10.96
C VAL A 15 -2.11 4.57 -11.41
N ALA A 16 -1.90 5.84 -11.06
CA ALA A 16 -2.84 6.91 -11.40
C ALA A 16 -3.04 7.08 -12.91
N ILE A 17 -2.00 6.91 -13.73
CA ILE A 17 -2.14 7.06 -15.20
C ILE A 17 -2.73 5.82 -15.89
N THR A 18 -2.87 4.69 -15.19
CA THR A 18 -3.24 3.39 -15.79
C THR A 18 -4.63 3.37 -16.43
N ALA A 19 -5.56 4.22 -15.98
CA ALA A 19 -6.93 4.25 -16.51
C ALA A 19 -7.05 4.83 -17.94
N GLY A 20 -6.07 5.61 -18.41
CA GLY A 20 -6.14 6.24 -19.72
C GLY A 20 -4.80 6.60 -20.37
N PRO A 21 -3.75 5.77 -20.27
CA PRO A 21 -2.42 6.14 -20.74
C PRO A 21 -2.38 6.35 -22.27
N ASN A 22 -3.29 5.71 -23.01
CA ASN A 22 -3.40 5.79 -24.46
C ASN A 22 -4.30 6.95 -24.96
N ILE A 23 -5.06 7.59 -24.07
CA ILE A 23 -6.03 8.63 -24.43
C ILE A 23 -5.73 10.00 -23.81
N THR A 24 -4.70 10.10 -22.96
CA THR A 24 -4.21 11.37 -22.40
C THR A 24 -2.91 11.81 -23.07
N ASN A 25 -2.69 13.13 -23.15
CA ASN A 25 -1.40 13.68 -23.61
C ASN A 25 -0.35 13.72 -22.48
N SER A 26 0.91 14.02 -22.83
CA SER A 26 2.04 14.01 -21.89
C SER A 26 1.88 14.96 -20.70
N LEU A 27 1.27 16.13 -20.90
CA LEU A 27 1.04 17.07 -19.80
C LEU A 27 0.04 16.50 -18.80
N TRP A 28 -1.06 15.93 -19.29
CA TRP A 28 -2.03 15.26 -18.43
C TRP A 28 -1.45 14.05 -17.72
N ALA A 29 -0.59 13.26 -18.37
CA ALA A 29 0.09 12.14 -17.73
C ALA A 29 0.94 12.60 -16.52
N ILE A 30 1.69 13.69 -16.67
CA ILE A 30 2.47 14.28 -15.58
C ILE A 30 1.56 14.74 -14.44
N LEU A 31 0.47 15.46 -14.75
CA LEU A 31 -0.44 16.00 -13.74
C LEU A 31 -1.19 14.90 -12.99
N ILE A 32 -1.73 13.90 -13.71
CA ILE A 32 -2.44 12.77 -13.11
C ILE A 32 -1.50 11.99 -12.20
N GLY A 33 -0.28 11.69 -12.66
CA GLY A 33 0.74 11.01 -11.87
C GLY A 33 1.11 11.80 -10.61
N ALA A 34 1.39 13.10 -10.73
CA ALA A 34 1.78 13.95 -9.61
C ALA A 34 0.70 14.03 -8.52
N VAL A 35 -0.57 14.22 -8.92
CA VAL A 35 -1.69 14.23 -7.95
C VAL A 35 -1.89 12.85 -7.33
N GLY A 36 -1.73 11.77 -8.12
CA GLY A 36 -1.74 10.40 -7.60
C GLY A 36 -0.73 10.20 -6.47
N SER A 37 0.53 10.58 -6.71
CA SER A 37 1.60 10.49 -5.72
C SER A 37 1.30 11.32 -4.47
N LEU A 38 0.76 12.54 -4.61
CA LEU A 38 0.36 13.36 -3.45
C LEU A 38 -0.75 12.72 -2.62
N LEU A 39 -1.75 12.13 -3.28
CA LEU A 39 -2.83 11.40 -2.60
C LEU A 39 -2.33 10.14 -1.90
N CYS A 40 -1.34 9.46 -2.48
CA CYS A 40 -0.67 8.34 -1.80
C CYS A 40 0.06 8.81 -0.55
N MET A 41 0.85 9.89 -0.62
CA MET A 41 1.54 10.43 0.56
C MET A 41 0.56 10.87 1.66
N PHE A 42 -0.55 11.51 1.27
CA PHE A 42 -1.63 11.82 2.20
C PHE A 42 -2.26 10.55 2.80
N GLY A 43 -2.51 9.53 1.98
CA GLY A 43 -3.09 8.26 2.42
C GLY A 43 -2.20 7.51 3.40
N LEU A 44 -0.88 7.46 3.15
CA LEU A 44 0.10 6.89 4.07
C LEU A 44 0.00 7.57 5.44
N LYS A 45 0.02 8.92 5.46
CA LYS A 45 -0.12 9.67 6.72
C LYS A 45 -1.47 9.44 7.39
N LEU A 46 -2.53 9.35 6.60
CA LEU A 46 -3.88 9.08 7.10
C LEU A 46 -3.97 7.71 7.79
N LEU A 47 -3.45 6.66 7.17
CA LEU A 47 -3.47 5.32 7.75
C LEU A 47 -2.60 5.22 9.01
N GLU A 48 -1.42 5.85 9.00
CA GLU A 48 -0.56 5.98 10.17
C GLU A 48 -1.30 6.66 11.34
N MET A 49 -1.95 7.80 11.08
CA MET A 49 -2.75 8.51 12.09
C MET A 49 -3.92 7.67 12.62
N ARG A 50 -4.43 6.73 11.82
CA ARG A 50 -5.50 5.79 12.22
C ARG A 50 -4.97 4.49 12.82
N ARG A 51 -3.65 4.34 12.98
CA ARG A 51 -2.99 3.11 13.45
C ARG A 51 -3.40 1.88 12.63
N ILE A 52 -3.59 2.08 11.33
CA ILE A 52 -3.81 1.00 10.37
C ILE A 52 -2.46 0.68 9.76
N ASP A 53 -1.97 -0.51 10.07
CA ASP A 53 -0.67 -0.99 9.60
C ASP A 53 -0.82 -1.61 8.20
N ASP A 54 -0.57 -0.79 7.19
CA ASP A 54 -0.46 -1.21 5.78
C ASP A 54 1.01 -1.41 5.44
N VAL A 55 1.49 -2.65 5.67
CA VAL A 55 2.88 -3.10 5.56
C VAL A 55 3.69 -2.53 4.40
N VAL A 56 3.06 -2.34 3.22
CA VAL A 56 3.75 -1.86 2.02
C VAL A 56 3.18 -0.55 1.47
N GLY A 57 2.13 0.00 2.09
CA GLY A 57 1.41 1.17 1.54
C GLY A 57 0.54 0.85 0.33
N ALA A 58 0.04 -0.38 0.23
CA ALA A 58 -0.75 -0.83 -0.92
C ALA A 58 -2.06 -0.05 -1.06
N VAL A 59 -2.72 0.28 0.05
CA VAL A 59 -4.01 0.97 0.03
C VAL A 59 -3.85 2.41 -0.51
N PRO A 60 -2.94 3.25 -0.01
CA PRO A 60 -2.71 4.57 -0.59
C PRO A 60 -2.18 4.52 -2.03
N ALA A 61 -1.24 3.62 -2.34
CA ALA A 61 -0.63 3.54 -3.66
C ALA A 61 -1.60 3.04 -4.74
N HIS A 62 -2.52 2.13 -4.41
CA HIS A 62 -3.45 1.54 -5.38
C HIS A 62 -4.87 2.08 -5.28
N LEU A 63 -5.47 2.12 -4.09
CA LEU A 63 -6.86 2.54 -3.95
C LEU A 63 -6.99 4.06 -4.13
N PHE A 64 -6.22 4.85 -3.39
CA PHE A 64 -6.37 6.32 -3.42
C PHE A 64 -5.94 6.87 -4.78
N ALA A 65 -4.77 6.45 -5.26
CA ALA A 65 -4.26 6.86 -6.56
C ALA A 65 -5.07 6.31 -7.73
N GLY A 66 -5.57 5.08 -7.65
CA GLY A 66 -6.38 4.46 -8.70
C GLY A 66 -7.78 5.08 -8.83
N VAL A 67 -8.42 5.41 -7.71
CA VAL A 67 -9.69 6.17 -7.69
C VAL A 67 -9.49 7.52 -8.36
N TRP A 68 -8.43 8.25 -7.96
CA TRP A 68 -8.08 9.51 -8.61
C TRP A 68 -7.82 9.34 -10.11
N GLY A 69 -6.96 8.40 -10.49
CA GLY A 69 -6.60 8.14 -11.88
C GLY A 69 -7.80 7.90 -12.78
N THR A 70 -8.72 7.05 -12.34
CA THR A 70 -9.97 6.72 -13.05
C THR A 70 -10.84 7.95 -13.28
N LEU A 71 -11.00 8.79 -12.25
CA LEU A 71 -11.78 10.03 -12.35
C LEU A 71 -11.05 11.10 -13.17
N ALA A 72 -9.74 11.21 -13.04
CA ALA A 72 -8.90 12.18 -13.72
C ALA A 72 -8.79 11.90 -15.21
N THR A 73 -8.81 10.64 -15.64
CA THR A 73 -8.90 10.27 -17.06
C THR A 73 -10.15 10.87 -17.71
N CYS A 74 -11.30 10.86 -17.02
CA CYS A 74 -12.53 11.47 -17.51
C CYS A 74 -12.37 12.99 -17.73
N ILE A 75 -11.65 13.65 -16.83
CA ILE A 75 -11.39 15.09 -16.90
C ILE A 75 -10.42 15.40 -18.06
N ALA A 76 -9.38 14.59 -18.21
CA ALA A 76 -8.28 14.83 -19.15
C ALA A 76 -8.63 14.46 -20.61
N ALA A 77 -9.36 13.36 -20.81
CA ALA A 77 -9.65 12.79 -22.13
C ALA A 77 -11.14 12.88 -22.53
N GLY A 78 -11.99 13.39 -21.64
CA GLY A 78 -13.43 13.39 -21.82
C GLY A 78 -14.09 12.06 -21.41
N GLY A 79 -15.38 12.12 -21.16
CA GLY A 79 -16.17 10.99 -20.67
C GLY A 79 -17.29 11.46 -19.75
N ASP A 80 -18.16 10.53 -19.35
CA ASP A 80 -19.17 10.81 -18.34
C ASP A 80 -18.62 10.54 -16.94
N PHE A 81 -18.51 11.60 -16.13
CA PHE A 81 -17.94 11.52 -14.79
C PHE A 81 -18.78 10.62 -13.88
N VAL A 82 -20.11 10.65 -14.02
CA VAL A 82 -21.02 9.84 -13.23
C VAL A 82 -20.81 8.36 -13.52
N THR A 83 -20.60 7.99 -14.78
CA THR A 83 -20.28 6.62 -15.20
C THR A 83 -18.97 6.15 -14.58
N GLN A 84 -17.90 6.96 -14.63
CA GLN A 84 -16.62 6.58 -14.02
C GLN A 84 -16.72 6.45 -12.49
N LEU A 85 -17.38 7.39 -11.82
CA LEU A 85 -17.63 7.32 -10.38
C LEU A 85 -18.45 6.07 -10.02
N THR A 86 -19.47 5.75 -10.81
CA THR A 86 -20.28 4.55 -10.62
C THR A 86 -19.45 3.28 -10.82
N GLY A 87 -18.55 3.26 -11.81
CA GLY A 87 -17.62 2.15 -12.04
C GLY A 87 -16.68 1.93 -10.86
N VAL A 88 -16.06 3.02 -10.36
CA VAL A 88 -15.21 2.99 -9.16
C VAL A 88 -15.98 2.45 -7.95
N ALA A 89 -17.19 2.95 -7.71
CA ALA A 89 -18.03 2.50 -6.60
C ALA A 89 -18.45 1.03 -6.75
N ALA A 90 -18.86 0.62 -7.95
CA ALA A 90 -19.29 -0.76 -8.23
C ALA A 90 -18.15 -1.76 -7.99
N ILE A 91 -16.95 -1.46 -8.50
CA ILE A 91 -15.77 -2.31 -8.26
C ILE A 91 -15.35 -2.26 -6.78
N GLY A 92 -15.37 -1.09 -6.15
CA GLY A 92 -15.06 -0.96 -4.72
C GLY A 92 -15.96 -1.81 -3.84
N VAL A 93 -17.28 -1.74 -4.05
CA VAL A 93 -18.27 -2.57 -3.34
C VAL A 93 -18.04 -4.05 -3.62
N PHE A 94 -17.90 -4.43 -4.89
CA PHE A 94 -17.69 -5.82 -5.28
C PHE A 94 -16.43 -6.40 -4.63
N VAL A 95 -15.28 -5.75 -4.79
CA VAL A 95 -14.00 -6.22 -4.24
C VAL A 95 -14.03 -6.25 -2.72
N PHE A 96 -14.55 -5.22 -2.05
CA PHE A 96 -14.63 -5.20 -0.59
C PHE A 96 -15.41 -6.38 -0.03
N PHE A 97 -16.63 -6.62 -0.51
CA PHE A 97 -17.47 -7.70 0.01
C PHE A 97 -16.97 -9.08 -0.38
N VAL A 98 -16.51 -9.27 -1.63
CA VAL A 98 -15.95 -10.55 -2.07
C VAL A 98 -14.68 -10.88 -1.28
N SER A 99 -13.75 -9.94 -1.14
CA SER A 99 -12.54 -10.14 -0.34
C SER A 99 -12.88 -10.38 1.13
N TRP A 100 -13.80 -9.62 1.72
CA TRP A 100 -14.18 -9.84 3.12
C TRP A 100 -14.75 -11.25 3.34
N ILE A 101 -15.68 -11.70 2.48
CA ILE A 101 -16.23 -13.06 2.56
C ILE A 101 -15.12 -14.09 2.38
N PHE A 102 -14.29 -13.94 1.33
CA PHE A 102 -13.22 -14.87 1.02
C PHE A 102 -12.22 -15.02 2.17
N TRP A 103 -11.68 -13.91 2.68
CA TRP A 103 -10.73 -13.93 3.79
C TRP A 103 -11.35 -14.44 5.08
N THR A 104 -12.62 -14.12 5.35
CA THR A 104 -13.34 -14.62 6.52
C THR A 104 -13.56 -16.14 6.46
N VAL A 105 -13.86 -16.68 5.28
CA VAL A 105 -14.00 -18.13 5.09
C VAL A 105 -12.65 -18.80 5.29
N LEU A 106 -11.59 -18.30 4.64
CA LEU A 106 -10.23 -18.85 4.80
C LEU A 106 -9.76 -18.83 6.25
N ASP A 107 -9.97 -17.72 6.96
CA ASP A 107 -9.57 -17.58 8.36
C ASP A 107 -10.28 -18.61 9.26
N ARG A 108 -11.55 -18.91 8.98
CA ARG A 108 -12.31 -19.91 9.74
C ARG A 108 -12.01 -21.36 9.37
N THR A 109 -11.55 -21.64 8.15
CA THR A 109 -11.32 -23.01 7.68
C THR A 109 -9.87 -23.45 7.77
N LEU A 110 -8.94 -22.57 7.39
CA LEU A 110 -7.51 -22.88 7.32
C LEU A 110 -6.68 -22.11 8.36
N GLY A 111 -7.17 -20.96 8.83
CA GLY A 111 -6.42 -20.04 9.68
C GLY A 111 -5.34 -19.33 8.87
N VAL A 112 -5.52 -18.03 8.63
CA VAL A 112 -4.59 -17.24 7.78
C VAL A 112 -3.52 -16.54 8.61
N ARG A 113 -3.85 -16.14 9.84
CA ARG A 113 -2.91 -15.48 10.75
C ARG A 113 -2.20 -16.51 11.61
N VAL A 114 -0.88 -16.36 11.74
CA VAL A 114 -0.07 -17.16 12.66
C VAL A 114 -0.46 -16.93 14.12
N SER A 115 -0.10 -17.87 15.01
CA SER A 115 -0.38 -17.72 16.44
C SER A 115 0.41 -16.54 17.03
N ARG A 116 -0.08 -15.94 18.13
CA ARG A 116 0.61 -14.81 18.78
C ARG A 116 2.04 -15.15 19.23
N SER A 117 2.30 -16.40 19.61
CA SER A 117 3.66 -16.83 19.98
C SER A 117 4.60 -16.87 18.79
N VAL A 118 4.10 -17.25 17.60
CA VAL A 118 4.85 -17.21 16.34
C VAL A 118 5.03 -15.76 15.87
N GLU A 119 3.98 -14.95 15.97
CA GLU A 119 4.03 -13.52 15.62
C GLU A 119 5.07 -12.76 16.45
N SER A 120 5.23 -13.09 17.74
CA SER A 120 6.23 -12.43 18.61
C SER A 120 7.69 -12.81 18.34
N ILE A 121 7.94 -14.00 17.77
CA ILE A 121 9.30 -14.44 17.43
C ILE A 121 9.68 -14.13 15.97
N GLY A 122 8.70 -13.88 15.10
CA GLY A 122 8.88 -13.70 13.66
C GLY A 122 8.68 -14.99 12.88
N GLN A 123 8.07 -14.90 11.69
CA GLN A 123 7.76 -16.07 10.86
C GLN A 123 9.02 -16.78 10.35
N ASP A 124 10.06 -16.04 9.97
CA ASP A 124 11.30 -16.64 9.48
C ASP A 124 11.96 -17.53 10.55
N ALA A 125 12.02 -17.05 11.81
CA ALA A 125 12.54 -17.82 12.92
C ALA A 125 11.68 -19.06 13.23
N ALA A 126 10.35 -18.93 13.14
CA ALA A 126 9.43 -20.02 13.42
C ALA A 126 9.41 -21.12 12.35
N GLU A 127 9.53 -20.74 11.07
CA GLU A 127 9.38 -21.67 9.94
C GLU A 127 10.73 -22.19 9.45
N LEU A 128 11.78 -21.36 9.47
CA LEU A 128 13.10 -21.68 8.90
C LEU A 128 14.18 -21.86 9.97
N GLY A 129 13.91 -21.51 11.24
CA GLY A 129 14.87 -21.61 12.34
C GLY A 129 16.03 -20.62 12.24
N ILE A 130 15.87 -19.59 11.40
CA ILE A 130 16.86 -18.51 11.20
C ILE A 130 16.13 -17.17 11.30
N ASP A 131 16.80 -16.16 11.86
CA ASP A 131 16.29 -14.79 11.80
C ASP A 131 16.29 -14.29 10.34
N ALA A 132 15.44 -13.32 10.03
CA ALA A 132 15.38 -12.72 8.69
C ALA A 132 16.72 -12.11 8.25
N TYR A 133 17.50 -11.63 9.23
CA TYR A 133 18.75 -10.88 9.03
C TYR A 133 19.80 -11.28 10.10
N PRO A 134 20.30 -12.54 10.07
CA PRO A 134 21.16 -13.09 11.12
C PRO A 134 22.47 -12.31 11.30
N GLU A 135 22.97 -11.69 10.23
CA GLU A 135 24.16 -10.84 10.25
C GLU A 135 24.00 -9.56 11.10
N PHE A 136 22.78 -9.03 11.26
CA PHE A 136 22.49 -7.87 12.11
C PHE A 136 22.21 -8.25 13.57
N VAL A 137 21.94 -9.53 13.84
CA VAL A 137 21.76 -10.06 15.21
C VAL A 137 23.10 -10.52 15.80
N LEU A 138 24.02 -10.99 14.95
CA LEU A 138 25.35 -11.48 15.35
C LEU A 138 26.41 -10.36 15.45
N MET A 139 26.18 -9.19 14.87
CA MET A 139 27.00 -8.00 15.08
C MET A 139 26.50 -7.18 16.28
N VAL A 140 26.57 -7.74 17.48
CA VAL A 140 26.79 -6.88 18.66
C VAL A 140 28.26 -6.49 18.57
N ASP A 141 28.53 -5.35 17.95
CA ASP A 141 29.84 -4.72 18.08
C ASP A 141 30.03 -4.40 19.57
N PRO A 142 31.05 -4.96 20.25
CA PRO A 142 31.29 -4.65 21.67
C PRO A 142 31.48 -3.16 21.94
N ASP A 143 31.70 -2.35 20.90
CA ASP A 143 31.89 -0.90 20.96
C ASP A 143 30.67 -0.07 20.49
N ASP A 144 29.52 -0.68 20.15
CA ASP A 144 28.29 0.06 19.78
C ASP A 144 27.50 0.48 21.03
N ASP A 145 27.81 1.68 21.53
CA ASP A 145 27.18 2.32 22.68
C ASP A 145 25.86 3.03 22.34
N ASN A 146 25.38 2.97 21.10
CA ASN A 146 24.12 3.60 20.67
C ASN A 146 22.98 2.58 20.62
N ASP A 147 22.74 1.94 21.76
CA ASP A 147 21.58 1.08 21.95
C ASP A 147 20.28 1.90 21.87
N PHE A 148 19.67 1.96 20.68
CA PHE A 148 18.35 2.54 20.46
C PHE A 148 17.21 1.71 21.09
N ARG A 149 17.50 0.72 21.96
CA ARG A 149 16.47 -0.03 22.72
C ARG A 149 15.73 0.78 23.77
N ASP A 150 16.15 2.02 24.05
CA ASP A 150 15.52 2.91 25.04
C ASP A 150 14.60 3.99 24.44
N ALA A 151 14.09 3.81 23.22
CA ALA A 151 13.09 4.72 22.65
C ALA A 151 11.67 4.17 22.80
N ASP A 152 11.09 4.43 23.98
CA ASP A 152 9.68 4.22 24.36
C ASP A 152 8.64 4.80 23.35
#